data_AF-A0A914P6N1-F1
#
_entry.id   AF-A0A914P6N1-F1
#
_cell.length_a   1.000
_cell.length_b   1.000
_cell.length_c   1.000
_cell.angle_alpha   90.00
_cell.angle_beta   90.00
_cell.angle_gamma   90.00
#
_symmetry.space_group_name_H-M   'P 1'
#
loop_
_entity.id
_entity.type
_entity.pdbx_description
1 polymer ?
#
loop_
_entity_poly.entity_id
_entity_poly.type
_entity_poly.pdbx_seq_one_letter_code
_entity_poly.pdbx_strand_id
1 'polypeptide(L)'
;MRKFGVNILQHPRGVCVDSQGRIIVVEFQVMRVIIFDSYENVLQKFSCFQYLEFPNGVCAAPNDEIVISDYRAHCIQVFSYEGQYLRQIGGEGITNYPIGVGMNSNGEVIVADNHNSFNLTIFDQGCFFGLWISGGFARWYTDPKTQKHVPVKTALLKTLPNENEEELSLKKIG
;
A
#
# COMPACT_ATOMS: atom_id res chain seq x y z
N MET A 1 -12.31 0.37 -29.94
CA MET A 1 -12.50 1.26 -28.77
C MET A 1 -13.80 0.85 -28.08
N ARG A 2 -13.77 0.57 -26.76
CA ARG A 2 -14.94 0.15 -25.95
C ARG A 2 -15.10 1.13 -24.79
N LYS A 3 -16.33 1.43 -24.36
CA LYS A 3 -16.65 2.31 -23.23
C LYS A 3 -17.79 1.68 -22.43
N PHE A 4 -17.57 1.42 -21.15
CA PHE A 4 -18.54 0.75 -20.28
C PHE A 4 -18.53 1.37 -18.87
N GLY A 5 -19.34 0.83 -17.97
CA GLY A 5 -19.46 1.32 -16.58
C GLY A 5 -20.47 2.45 -16.41
N VAL A 6 -21.03 2.98 -17.50
CA VAL A 6 -22.16 3.92 -17.45
C VAL A 6 -23.33 3.27 -16.70
N ASN A 7 -23.93 4.00 -15.77
CA ASN A 7 -25.00 3.55 -14.86
C ASN A 7 -24.58 2.52 -13.79
N ILE A 8 -23.31 2.10 -13.75
CA ILE A 8 -22.77 1.21 -12.71
C ILE A 8 -21.86 2.00 -11.76
N LEU A 9 -20.92 2.74 -12.36
CA LEU A 9 -19.98 3.63 -11.68
C LEU A 9 -20.63 4.98 -11.39
N GLN A 10 -20.31 5.54 -10.23
CA GLN A 10 -20.71 6.86 -9.75
C GLN A 10 -19.50 7.77 -9.60
N HIS A 11 -18.45 7.32 -8.91
CA HIS A 11 -17.28 8.15 -8.57
C HIS A 11 -15.96 7.35 -8.67
N PRO A 12 -15.64 6.79 -9.85
CA PRO A 12 -14.42 6.00 -10.03
C PRO A 12 -13.19 6.87 -9.75
N ARG A 13 -12.30 6.38 -8.88
CA ARG A 13 -11.12 7.14 -8.44
C ARG A 13 -9.81 6.43 -8.76
N GLY A 14 -9.77 5.11 -8.62
CA GLY A 14 -8.63 4.28 -9.00
C GLY A 14 -9.09 3.09 -9.83
N VAL A 15 -8.20 2.63 -10.72
CA VAL A 15 -8.42 1.43 -11.55
C VAL A 15 -7.14 0.63 -11.66
N CYS A 16 -7.25 -0.70 -11.64
CA CYS A 16 -6.19 -1.61 -12.00
C CYS A 16 -6.75 -2.82 -12.77
N VAL A 17 -5.84 -3.64 -13.28
CA VAL A 17 -6.15 -4.91 -13.94
C VAL A 17 -5.31 -5.99 -13.27
N ASP A 18 -5.91 -7.13 -12.95
CA ASP A 18 -5.17 -8.26 -12.40
C ASP A 18 -4.60 -9.19 -13.48
N SER A 19 -3.93 -10.27 -13.06
CA SER A 19 -3.32 -11.24 -13.97
C SER A 19 -4.33 -12.07 -14.79
N GLN A 20 -5.61 -12.08 -14.39
CA GLN A 20 -6.68 -12.77 -15.11
C GLN A 20 -7.43 -11.82 -16.08
N GLY A 21 -7.02 -10.55 -16.13
CA GLY A 21 -7.66 -9.54 -16.98
C GLY A 21 -8.97 -8.98 -16.41
N ARG A 22 -9.25 -9.21 -15.11
CA ARG A 22 -10.38 -8.57 -14.42
C ARG A 22 -10.02 -7.12 -14.12
N ILE A 23 -10.99 -6.22 -14.29
CA ILE A 23 -10.81 -4.77 -14.11
C ILE A 23 -11.38 -4.40 -12.75
N ILE A 24 -10.54 -3.87 -11.85
CA ILE A 24 -10.93 -3.52 -10.49
C ILE A 24 -10.96 -2.01 -10.39
N VAL A 25 -12.10 -1.48 -9.94
CA VAL A 25 -12.33 -0.05 -9.78
C VAL A 25 -12.66 0.24 -8.33
N VAL A 26 -11.97 1.21 -7.74
CA VAL A 26 -12.34 1.77 -6.43
C VAL A 26 -13.05 3.10 -6.63
N GLU A 27 -14.13 3.30 -5.89
CA GLU A 27 -14.95 4.51 -5.93
C GLU A 27 -14.86 5.31 -4.63
N PHE A 28 -14.75 6.62 -4.80
CA PHE A 28 -14.79 7.59 -3.71
C PHE A 28 -16.26 7.97 -3.36
N GLN A 29 -16.50 8.53 -2.18
CA GLN A 29 -17.82 8.89 -1.61
C GLN A 29 -18.74 7.71 -1.28
N VAL A 30 -18.96 6.80 -2.22
CA VAL A 30 -19.73 5.56 -1.98
C VAL A 30 -18.89 4.45 -1.35
N MET A 31 -17.56 4.65 -1.29
CA MET A 31 -16.57 3.75 -0.69
C MET A 31 -16.78 2.31 -1.11
N ARG A 32 -16.63 2.05 -2.41
CA ARG A 32 -17.03 0.79 -3.04
C ARG A 32 -15.96 0.28 -3.98
N VAL A 33 -15.78 -1.02 -4.01
CA VAL A 33 -14.97 -1.71 -5.02
C VAL A 33 -15.91 -2.45 -5.98
N ILE A 34 -15.61 -2.38 -7.26
CA ILE A 34 -16.30 -3.13 -8.31
C ILE A 34 -15.26 -3.87 -9.16
N ILE A 35 -15.51 -5.14 -9.41
CA ILE A 35 -14.67 -6.01 -10.23
C ILE A 35 -15.48 -6.40 -11.47
N PHE A 36 -14.93 -6.08 -12.64
CA PHE A 36 -15.47 -6.47 -13.93
C PHE A 36 -14.63 -7.59 -14.55
N ASP A 37 -15.23 -8.43 -15.38
CA ASP A 37 -14.46 -9.25 -16.32
C ASP A 37 -14.01 -8.42 -17.55
N SER A 38 -13.26 -9.05 -18.43
CA SER A 38 -12.81 -8.46 -19.70
C SER A 38 -13.95 -8.24 -20.73
N TYR A 39 -15.14 -8.77 -20.45
CA TYR A 39 -16.35 -8.63 -21.25
C TYR A 39 -17.32 -7.58 -20.68
N GLU A 40 -16.90 -6.83 -19.66
CA GLU A 40 -17.65 -5.72 -19.03
C GLU A 40 -18.78 -6.16 -18.09
N ASN A 41 -18.86 -7.45 -17.74
CA ASN A 41 -19.80 -7.95 -16.74
C ASN A 41 -19.27 -7.67 -15.33
N VAL A 42 -20.15 -7.27 -14.42
CA VAL A 42 -19.81 -7.13 -13.00
C VAL A 42 -19.70 -8.52 -12.39
N LEU A 43 -18.50 -8.91 -11.97
CA LEU A 43 -18.25 -10.15 -11.24
C LEU A 43 -18.54 -9.99 -9.75
N GLN A 44 -18.16 -8.84 -9.19
CA GLN A 44 -18.33 -8.57 -7.77
C GLN A 44 -18.41 -7.07 -7.49
N LYS A 45 -19.11 -6.73 -6.40
CA LYS A 45 -19.24 -5.36 -5.89
C LYS A 45 -19.48 -5.38 -4.39
N PHE A 46 -18.63 -4.71 -3.63
CA PHE A 46 -18.74 -4.64 -2.17
C PHE A 46 -18.44 -3.25 -1.62
N SER A 47 -19.07 -2.93 -0.50
CA SER A 47 -18.82 -1.70 0.25
C SER A 47 -17.62 -1.87 1.17
N CYS A 48 -16.79 -0.84 1.21
CA CYS A 48 -15.62 -0.69 2.06
C CYS A 48 -15.77 0.51 3.02
N PHE A 49 -16.97 1.09 3.12
CA PHE A 49 -17.23 2.34 3.87
C PHE A 49 -16.70 2.33 5.32
N GLN A 50 -16.70 1.17 5.98
CA GLN A 50 -16.23 1.05 7.36
C GLN A 50 -14.69 1.16 7.50
N TYR A 51 -13.95 1.02 6.39
CA TYR A 51 -12.49 0.90 6.39
C TYR A 51 -11.80 1.98 5.55
N LEU A 52 -12.55 2.71 4.72
CA LEU A 52 -12.02 3.73 3.82
C LEU A 52 -12.57 5.12 4.14
N GLU A 53 -11.69 6.11 4.15
CA GLU A 53 -12.00 7.53 4.34
C GLU A 53 -11.81 8.34 3.05
N PHE A 54 -10.72 8.12 2.32
CA PHE A 54 -10.46 8.76 1.04
C PHE A 54 -9.59 7.86 0.14
N PRO A 55 -10.18 6.83 -0.49
CA PRO A 55 -9.45 5.97 -1.42
C PRO A 55 -9.07 6.74 -2.68
N ASN A 56 -7.83 6.61 -3.12
CA ASN A 56 -7.33 7.32 -4.30
C ASN A 56 -6.49 6.50 -5.29
N GLY A 57 -6.04 5.31 -4.90
CA GLY A 57 -5.27 4.40 -5.73
C GLY A 57 -5.63 2.96 -5.42
N VAL A 58 -5.46 2.07 -6.39
CA VAL A 58 -5.71 0.64 -6.23
C VAL A 58 -4.74 -0.17 -7.09
N CYS A 59 -4.26 -1.29 -6.56
CA CYS A 59 -3.56 -2.30 -7.34
C CYS A 59 -4.02 -3.71 -6.92
N ALA A 60 -3.91 -4.65 -7.85
CA ALA A 60 -4.16 -6.07 -7.58
C ALA A 60 -2.88 -6.72 -7.05
N ALA A 61 -3.00 -7.50 -5.99
CA ALA A 61 -1.94 -8.32 -5.43
C ALA A 61 -2.21 -9.82 -5.72
N PRO A 62 -1.21 -10.72 -5.56
CA PRO A 62 -1.43 -12.16 -5.65
C PRO A 62 -2.48 -12.64 -4.63
N ASN A 63 -2.94 -13.89 -4.79
CA ASN A 63 -3.93 -14.51 -3.91
C ASN A 63 -5.28 -13.78 -3.84
N ASP A 64 -5.69 -13.14 -4.94
CA ASP A 64 -6.95 -12.40 -5.03
C ASP A 64 -7.09 -11.36 -3.90
N GLU A 65 -6.04 -10.53 -3.75
CA GLU A 65 -6.03 -9.40 -2.83
C GLU A 65 -6.08 -8.06 -3.59
N ILE A 66 -6.79 -7.09 -3.01
CA ILE A 66 -7.00 -5.75 -3.54
C ILE A 66 -6.38 -4.77 -2.55
N VAL A 67 -5.39 -4.01 -3.02
CA VAL A 67 -4.59 -3.10 -2.21
C VAL A 67 -4.98 -1.67 -2.58
N ILE A 68 -5.46 -0.89 -1.61
CA ILE A 68 -6.05 0.43 -1.83
C ILE A 68 -5.30 1.45 -0.99
N SER A 69 -4.74 2.50 -1.60
CA SER A 69 -4.21 3.63 -0.84
C SER A 69 -5.35 4.52 -0.36
N ASP A 70 -5.31 4.87 0.93
CA ASP A 70 -6.26 5.76 1.57
C ASP A 70 -5.57 7.04 2.04
N TYR A 71 -5.88 8.13 1.35
CA TYR A 71 -5.26 9.43 1.57
C TYR A 71 -5.48 9.97 2.99
N ARG A 72 -6.69 9.81 3.55
CA ARG A 72 -7.03 10.37 4.87
C ARG A 72 -6.72 9.44 6.01
N ALA A 73 -6.70 8.13 5.77
CA ALA A 73 -6.29 7.17 6.79
C ALA A 73 -4.75 7.03 6.90
N HIS A 74 -3.98 7.74 6.07
CA HIS A 74 -2.51 7.69 6.05
C HIS A 74 -1.94 6.28 5.86
N CYS A 75 -2.68 5.41 5.18
CA CYS A 75 -2.37 4.00 5.13
C CYS A 75 -2.87 3.35 3.83
N ILE A 76 -2.68 2.04 3.76
CA ILE A 76 -3.07 1.20 2.65
C ILE A 76 -3.95 0.09 3.23
N GLN A 77 -5.15 -0.06 2.70
CA GLN A 77 -6.12 -1.05 3.12
C GLN A 77 -6.13 -2.22 2.14
N VAL A 78 -6.13 -3.44 2.66
CA VAL A 78 -6.11 -4.68 1.86
C VAL A 78 -7.40 -5.44 2.05
N PHE A 79 -8.03 -5.85 0.94
CA PHE A 79 -9.28 -6.60 0.91
C PHE A 79 -9.12 -7.88 0.07
N SER A 80 -9.92 -8.90 0.36
CA SER A 80 -10.11 -10.02 -0.58
C SER A 80 -11.06 -9.62 -1.71
N TYR A 81 -11.14 -10.43 -2.77
CA TYR A 81 -12.07 -10.17 -3.87
C TYR A 81 -13.53 -10.37 -3.45
N GLU A 82 -13.79 -11.14 -2.39
CA GLU A 82 -15.11 -11.29 -1.76
C GLU A 82 -15.52 -10.07 -0.91
N GLY A 83 -14.61 -9.10 -0.74
CA GLY A 83 -14.86 -7.88 0.01
C GLY A 83 -14.60 -7.97 1.50
N GLN A 84 -13.88 -9.01 1.95
CA GLN A 84 -13.44 -9.10 3.33
C GLN A 84 -12.25 -8.18 3.54
N TYR A 85 -12.30 -7.34 4.58
CA TYR A 85 -11.12 -6.61 5.01
C TYR A 85 -10.10 -7.59 5.62
N LEU A 86 -8.85 -7.50 5.16
CA LEU A 86 -7.79 -8.41 5.59
C LEU A 86 -6.83 -7.72 6.57
N ARG A 87 -6.33 -6.53 6.21
CA ARG A 87 -5.28 -5.83 6.96
C ARG A 87 -5.01 -4.41 6.46
N GLN A 88 -4.24 -3.68 7.25
CA GLN A 88 -3.65 -2.39 6.93
C GLN A 88 -2.13 -2.53 6.73
N ILE A 89 -1.57 -1.77 5.80
CA ILE A 89 -0.13 -1.58 5.60
C ILE A 89 0.20 -0.09 5.81
N GLY A 90 1.35 0.20 6.42
CA GLY A 90 1.76 1.56 6.74
C GLY A 90 0.90 2.20 7.83
N GLY A 91 0.82 3.52 7.81
CA GLY A 91 0.14 4.32 8.81
C GLY A 91 0.76 5.71 8.96
N GLU A 92 0.15 6.51 9.82
CA GLU A 92 0.64 7.84 10.16
C GLU A 92 2.11 7.79 10.60
N GLY A 93 2.91 8.75 10.10
CA GLY A 93 4.36 8.80 10.30
C GLY A 93 5.18 7.95 9.33
N ILE A 94 4.56 7.02 8.60
CA ILE A 94 5.24 6.17 7.60
C ILE A 94 4.77 6.53 6.19
N THR A 95 3.46 6.50 5.95
CA THR A 95 2.82 6.72 4.63
C THR A 95 1.82 7.86 4.73
N ASN A 96 2.28 9.05 5.12
CA ASN A 96 1.39 10.17 5.37
C ASN A 96 0.76 10.69 4.08
N TYR A 97 -0.57 10.72 3.98
CA TYR A 97 -1.29 11.24 2.81
C TYR A 97 -0.86 10.56 1.50
N PRO A 98 -0.99 9.21 1.40
CA PRO A 98 -0.56 8.49 0.21
C PRO A 98 -1.38 8.97 -0.99
N ILE A 99 -0.71 9.18 -2.12
CA ILE A 99 -1.30 9.67 -3.38
C ILE A 99 -1.44 8.58 -4.44
N GLY A 100 -0.83 7.41 -4.22
CA GLY A 100 -0.97 6.26 -5.09
C GLY A 100 -0.28 5.02 -4.50
N VAL A 101 -0.68 3.87 -5.02
CA VAL A 101 -0.11 2.57 -4.68
C VAL A 101 0.12 1.75 -5.95
N GLY A 102 1.21 1.01 -5.98
CA GLY A 102 1.52 0.05 -7.02
C GLY A 102 2.22 -1.16 -6.44
N MET A 103 2.42 -2.17 -7.26
CA MET A 103 3.16 -3.38 -6.87
C MET A 103 4.11 -3.74 -8.00
N ASN A 104 5.33 -4.13 -7.65
CA ASN A 104 6.33 -4.55 -8.64
C ASN A 104 6.29 -6.07 -8.87
N SER A 105 7.14 -6.57 -9.76
CA SER A 105 7.24 -8.00 -10.09
C SER A 105 7.74 -8.87 -8.93
N ASN A 106 8.33 -8.28 -7.90
CA ASN A 106 8.76 -8.99 -6.68
C ASN A 106 7.61 -9.11 -5.66
N GLY A 107 6.44 -8.52 -5.95
CA GLY A 107 5.29 -8.47 -5.04
C GLY A 107 5.48 -7.48 -3.89
N GLU A 108 6.38 -6.50 -4.04
CA GLU A 108 6.55 -5.42 -3.06
C GLU A 108 5.53 -4.32 -3.34
N VAL A 109 4.89 -3.80 -2.30
CA VAL A 109 3.94 -2.67 -2.39
C VAL A 109 4.71 -1.37 -2.31
N ILE A 110 4.52 -0.53 -3.31
CA ILE A 110 5.17 0.77 -3.44
C ILE A 110 4.09 1.83 -3.26
N VAL A 111 4.31 2.71 -2.28
CA VAL A 111 3.38 3.77 -1.91
C VAL A 111 4.07 5.10 -2.17
N ALA A 112 3.39 5.99 -2.89
CA ALA A 112 3.86 7.36 -3.08
C ALA A 112 3.09 8.31 -2.15
N ASP A 113 3.78 9.27 -1.54
CA ASP A 113 3.17 10.37 -0.81
C ASP A 113 3.85 11.71 -1.10
N ASN A 114 3.19 12.82 -0.76
CA ASN A 114 3.69 14.18 -1.02
C ASN A 114 3.50 15.17 0.15
N HIS A 115 3.37 14.68 1.39
CA HIS A 115 2.99 15.52 2.54
C HIS A 115 4.02 16.61 2.88
N ASN A 116 5.32 16.31 2.78
CA ASN A 116 6.40 17.24 3.12
C ASN A 116 7.46 17.34 2.00
N SER A 117 7.71 16.21 1.34
CA SER A 117 8.44 16.02 0.09
C SER A 117 7.81 14.83 -0.64
N PHE A 118 8.12 14.61 -1.91
CA PHE A 118 7.73 13.38 -2.59
C PHE A 118 8.51 12.20 -2.01
N ASN A 119 7.81 11.22 -1.44
CA ASN A 119 8.41 10.02 -0.87
C ASN A 119 7.89 8.78 -1.59
N LEU A 120 8.72 7.74 -1.61
CA LEU A 120 8.32 6.38 -1.95
C LEU A 120 8.64 5.47 -0.77
N THR A 121 7.63 4.77 -0.26
CA THR A 121 7.80 3.71 0.76
C THR A 121 7.55 2.37 0.10
N ILE A 122 8.45 1.41 0.32
CA ILE A 122 8.37 0.05 -0.23
C ILE A 122 8.16 -0.93 0.92
N PHE A 123 7.11 -1.75 0.83
CA PHE A 123 6.79 -2.80 1.78
C PHE A 123 7.01 -4.16 1.13
N ASP A 124 7.76 -5.03 1.82
CA ASP A 124 8.01 -6.40 1.37
C ASP A 124 6.78 -7.30 1.54
N GLN A 125 6.84 -8.51 0.99
CA GLN A 125 5.81 -9.53 1.18
C GLN A 125 5.65 -9.97 2.65
N GLY A 126 6.69 -9.85 3.47
CA GLY A 126 6.65 -10.19 4.89
C GLY A 126 5.71 -9.28 5.69
N CYS A 127 5.60 -8.02 5.29
CA CYS A 127 4.67 -7.05 5.87
C CYS A 127 3.19 -7.41 5.64
N PHE A 128 2.87 -8.26 4.67
CA PHE A 128 1.51 -8.69 4.39
C PHE A 128 1.00 -9.80 5.32
N PHE A 129 1.85 -10.62 5.95
CA PHE A 129 1.36 -11.79 6.72
C PHE A 129 0.99 -11.51 8.17
N GLY A 130 0.99 -10.25 8.61
CA GLY A 130 0.37 -9.84 9.87
C GLY A 130 0.87 -10.61 11.09
N LEU A 131 2.15 -10.95 11.18
CA LEU A 131 2.69 -11.51 12.43
C LEU A 131 2.88 -10.38 13.44
N TRP A 132 1.80 -10.10 14.15
CA TRP A 132 1.71 -9.05 15.14
C TRP A 132 1.21 -9.64 16.46
N ILE A 133 2.13 -9.82 17.40
CA ILE A 133 1.79 -10.09 18.80
C ILE A 133 1.32 -8.79 19.47
N SER A 134 0.17 -8.90 20.14
CA SER A 134 -0.61 -7.88 20.84
C SER A 134 0.20 -6.73 21.46
N GLY A 135 -0.07 -5.47 21.05
CA GLY A 135 0.37 -4.29 21.81
C GLY A 135 0.56 -2.93 21.13
N GLY A 136 0.46 -2.79 19.79
CA GLY A 136 0.58 -1.48 19.10
C GLY A 136 1.88 -1.26 18.30
N PHE A 137 1.85 -0.31 17.34
CA PHE A 137 2.78 -0.08 16.20
C PHE A 137 4.20 -0.69 16.33
N ALA A 138 4.61 -1.51 15.34
CA ALA A 138 5.73 -2.42 15.47
C ALA A 138 6.97 -1.56 15.54
N ARG A 139 7.62 -1.63 16.70
CA ARG A 139 8.89 -0.98 16.97
C ARG A 139 10.04 -1.71 16.27
N TRP A 140 9.80 -2.48 15.20
CA TRP A 140 10.83 -3.29 14.53
C TRP A 140 10.56 -3.44 13.03
N TYR A 141 11.60 -3.45 12.19
CA TYR A 141 11.57 -3.82 10.78
C TYR A 141 12.59 -4.95 10.50
N THR A 142 12.43 -5.70 9.42
CA THR A 142 13.41 -6.74 9.04
C THR A 142 14.44 -6.14 8.08
N ASP A 143 15.73 -6.22 8.44
CA ASP A 143 16.82 -5.78 7.57
C ASP A 143 16.91 -6.72 6.34
N PRO A 144 16.73 -6.22 5.11
CA PRO A 144 16.69 -7.05 3.91
C PRO A 144 18.05 -7.70 3.58
N LYS A 145 19.17 -7.14 4.03
CA LYS A 145 20.51 -7.70 3.82
C LYS A 145 20.85 -8.81 4.82
N THR A 146 20.38 -8.67 6.06
CA THR A 146 20.78 -9.56 7.16
C THR A 146 19.67 -10.48 7.65
N GLN A 147 18.42 -10.27 7.22
CA GLN A 147 17.21 -10.97 7.66
C GLN A 147 16.98 -10.89 9.18
N LYS A 148 17.54 -9.87 9.85
CA LYS A 148 17.41 -9.65 11.30
C LYS A 148 16.32 -8.65 11.59
N HIS A 149 15.59 -8.85 12.68
CA HIS A 149 14.64 -7.86 13.20
C HIS A 149 15.40 -6.72 13.91
N VAL A 150 15.19 -5.49 13.46
CA VAL A 150 15.87 -4.27 13.92
C VAL A 150 14.87 -3.33 14.58
N PRO A 151 15.13 -2.77 15.77
CA PRO A 151 14.20 -1.88 16.42
C PRO A 151 14.12 -0.52 15.72
N VAL A 152 12.90 -0.08 15.41
CA VAL A 152 12.60 1.31 15.06
C VAL A 152 12.79 2.16 16.32
N LYS A 153 13.94 2.83 16.43
CA LYS A 153 14.17 3.84 17.47
C LYS A 153 13.30 5.08 17.15
N THR A 154 12.50 5.54 18.12
CA THR A 154 11.54 6.66 18.01
C THR A 154 12.17 8.05 17.79
N ALA A 155 13.38 8.13 17.26
CA ALA A 155 14.05 9.38 16.94
C ALA A 155 15.07 9.12 15.82
N LEU A 156 14.63 9.01 14.57
CA LEU A 156 15.48 9.10 13.37
C LEU A 156 14.60 9.27 12.12
N LEU A 157 13.81 10.35 12.10
CA LEU A 157 13.32 10.98 10.86
C LEU A 157 14.35 12.01 10.35
N LYS A 158 15.64 11.80 10.61
CA LYS A 158 16.71 12.64 10.08
C LYS A 158 17.67 11.75 9.30
N THR A 159 17.69 12.02 7.99
CA THR A 159 18.72 11.67 7.01
C THR A 159 18.95 10.17 6.80
N LEU A 160 18.41 9.65 5.69
CA LEU A 160 19.08 8.56 4.98
C LEU A 160 20.52 9.02 4.69
N PRO A 161 21.56 8.19 4.91
CA PRO A 161 22.92 8.59 4.58
C PRO A 161 23.03 8.77 3.06
N ASN A 162 23.53 9.93 2.63
CA ASN A 162 24.15 10.03 1.33
C ASN A 162 25.26 8.99 1.25
N GLU A 163 25.34 8.31 0.11
CA GLU A 163 26.48 7.49 -0.24
C GLU A 163 27.78 8.28 -0.05
N ASN A 164 28.81 7.61 0.49
CA ASN A 164 30.21 8.04 0.71
C ASN A 164 30.61 8.45 2.14
N GLU A 165 30.88 7.45 3.00
CA GLU A 165 31.86 7.57 4.09
C GLU A 165 32.70 6.27 4.16
N GLU A 166 33.42 5.96 3.08
CA GLU A 166 34.51 4.97 3.08
C GLU A 166 35.88 5.62 3.37
N GLU A 167 35.95 6.90 3.73
CA GLU A 167 37.19 7.59 4.12
C GLU A 167 36.94 8.52 5.30
N LEU A 168 37.53 8.20 6.46
CA LEU A 168 37.69 8.96 7.74
C LEU A 168 37.22 8.06 8.90
N SER A 169 38.04 7.46 9.76
CA SER A 169 39.45 7.69 10.05
C SER A 169 39.99 6.49 10.84
N LEU A 170 40.93 5.78 10.22
CA LEU A 170 42.13 5.32 10.92
C LEU A 170 42.78 6.54 11.57
N LYS A 171 42.51 6.78 12.86
CA LYS A 171 43.35 7.50 13.83
C LYS A 171 42.61 7.64 15.16
N LYS A 172 42.87 6.69 16.06
CA LYS A 172 43.40 6.95 17.41
C LYS A 172 43.60 5.61 18.11
N ILE A 173 44.81 5.09 17.93
CA ILE A 173 45.47 4.24 18.93
C ILE A 173 46.12 5.23 19.91
N GLY A 174 45.92 4.99 21.20
CA GLY A 174 46.49 5.73 22.32
C GLY A 174 45.97 5.13 23.61
#